data_AF-A0A5A9GBN7-F1
#
_entry.id   AF-A0A5A9GBN7-F1
#
_cell.length_a   1.000
_cell.length_b   1.000
_cell.length_c   1.000
_cell.angle_alpha   90.00
_cell.angle_beta   90.00
_cell.angle_gamma   90.00
#
_symmetry.space_group_name_H-M   'P 1'
#
loop_
_entity.id
_entity.type
_entity.pdbx_description
1 polymer ?
#
loop_
_entity_poly.entity_id
_entity_poly.type
_entity_poly.pdbx_seq_one_letter_code
_entity_poly.pdbx_strand_id
1 'polypeptide(L)'
;MAGQGGDLAGKRILVPESRDLDLFAGMMEQHGAETIRCPMVKILDLDDPAPARAWLERLLTEGFDDIVLLTGEGLRRLMTVARAMEREADVVAAIGRARVFVRGPKPVKALREIGCAPYKSAPAPTTDGVIAMLGEEDLTGRRVGIQLYPDNPNEPLLEAVRARGGDPVAVTPYRYANDSETGAVQSAIRDMADGRIDFVAFTASPQVRRLHEVAEACGLGDAFRQGFARTRIAAVGPVVAEAVEAAGGTVAVSPESTFHMKPLVNAIRRLLTEGEGRISP
;
A
#
# COMPACT_ATOMS: atom_id res chain seq x y z
N MET A 1 12.57 10.42 39.89
CA MET A 1 12.01 11.38 38.91
C MET A 1 10.88 10.65 38.20
N ALA A 2 9.62 11.02 38.45
CA ALA A 2 8.47 10.42 37.78
C ALA A 2 8.45 10.90 36.33
N GLY A 3 8.64 9.98 35.38
CA GLY A 3 8.56 10.28 33.95
C GLY A 3 7.13 10.68 33.60
N GLN A 4 6.96 11.88 33.05
CA GLN A 4 5.71 12.32 32.45
C GLN A 4 5.29 11.26 31.42
N GLY A 5 4.10 10.67 31.56
CA GLY A 5 3.57 9.74 30.58
C GLY A 5 3.56 10.41 29.21
N GLY A 6 4.05 9.72 28.18
CA GLY A 6 4.05 10.26 26.82
C GLY A 6 2.64 10.56 26.34
N ASP A 7 2.51 11.34 25.27
CA ASP A 7 1.21 11.81 24.74
C ASP A 7 0.31 10.71 24.15
N LEU A 8 0.79 9.47 24.11
CA LEU A 8 0.01 8.27 23.78
C LEU A 8 -0.20 7.35 24.99
N ALA A 9 0.15 7.78 26.21
CA ALA A 9 0.01 6.99 27.42
C ALA A 9 -1.43 6.47 27.61
N GLY A 10 -1.54 5.16 27.86
CA GLY A 10 -2.83 4.49 28.08
C GLY A 10 -3.65 4.26 26.81
N LYS A 11 -3.13 4.59 25.61
CA LYS A 11 -3.78 4.26 24.34
C LYS A 11 -3.30 2.91 23.81
N ARG A 12 -4.26 2.08 23.39
CA ARG A 12 -4.01 0.79 22.74
C ARG A 12 -4.13 0.95 21.23
N ILE A 13 -3.01 0.77 20.52
CA ILE A 13 -2.92 1.02 19.08
C ILE A 13 -2.65 -0.27 18.32
N LEU A 14 -3.59 -0.67 17.46
CA LEU A 14 -3.39 -1.77 16.52
C LEU A 14 -2.44 -1.34 15.40
N VAL A 15 -1.40 -2.17 15.15
CA VAL A 15 -0.35 -1.94 14.17
C VAL A 15 -0.35 -3.06 13.13
N PRO A 16 -1.01 -2.84 11.97
CA PRO A 16 -1.10 -3.79 10.86
C PRO A 16 0.17 -4.00 10.02
N GLU A 17 1.22 -3.23 10.29
CA GLU A 17 2.47 -3.24 9.51
C GLU A 17 3.18 -4.58 9.58
N SER A 18 3.85 -4.97 8.49
CA SER A 18 4.54 -6.26 8.39
C SER A 18 6.03 -6.12 8.07
N ARG A 19 6.45 -5.05 7.42
CA ARG A 19 7.86 -4.84 7.01
C ARG A 19 8.66 -4.14 8.10
N ASP A 20 8.16 -2.99 8.52
CA ASP A 20 8.81 -2.12 9.51
C ASP A 20 8.04 -2.16 10.84
N LEU A 21 7.49 -3.32 11.20
CA LEU A 21 6.58 -3.49 12.34
C LEU A 21 7.19 -2.99 13.64
N ASP A 22 8.39 -3.46 13.99
CA ASP A 22 9.05 -3.07 15.25
C ASP A 22 9.47 -1.60 15.25
N LEU A 23 9.90 -1.09 14.09
CA LEU A 23 10.22 0.33 13.94
C LEU A 23 8.97 1.19 14.17
N PHE A 24 7.86 0.84 13.52
CA PHE A 24 6.64 1.62 13.57
C PHE A 24 5.96 1.54 14.94
N ALA A 25 5.87 0.33 15.52
CA ALA A 25 5.41 0.12 16.88
C ALA A 25 6.27 0.88 17.89
N GLY A 26 7.60 0.77 17.77
CA GLY A 26 8.55 1.45 18.64
C GLY A 26 8.41 2.97 18.64
N MET A 27 8.11 3.59 17.48
CA MET A 27 7.83 5.03 17.41
C MET A 27 6.64 5.44 18.28
N MET A 28 5.60 4.60 18.40
CA MET A 28 4.41 4.90 19.21
C MET A 28 4.65 4.56 20.69
N GLU A 29 5.37 3.46 20.97
CA GLU A 29 5.75 3.04 22.33
C GLU A 29 6.68 4.05 23.01
N GLN A 30 7.56 4.71 22.25
CA GLN A 30 8.37 5.85 22.73
C GLN A 30 7.53 7.00 23.28
N HIS A 31 6.27 7.08 22.86
CA HIS A 31 5.29 8.06 23.31
C HIS A 31 4.27 7.47 24.30
N GLY A 32 4.49 6.26 24.82
CA GLY A 32 3.70 5.66 25.89
C GLY A 32 2.51 4.81 25.43
N ALA A 33 2.34 4.60 24.13
CA ALA A 33 1.29 3.72 23.62
C ALA A 33 1.56 2.25 23.98
N GLU A 34 0.48 1.48 24.21
CA GLU A 34 0.51 0.03 24.14
C GLU A 34 0.23 -0.38 22.70
N THR A 35 1.16 -1.04 22.01
CA THR A 35 0.94 -1.44 20.62
C THR A 35 0.56 -2.91 20.49
N ILE A 36 -0.52 -3.16 19.75
CA ILE A 36 -0.97 -4.49 19.37
C ILE A 36 -0.43 -4.74 17.97
N ARG A 37 0.70 -5.43 17.91
CA ARG A 37 1.35 -5.83 16.65
C ARG A 37 0.52 -6.94 16.01
N CYS A 38 -0.01 -6.69 14.82
CA CYS A 38 -0.82 -7.66 14.08
C CYS A 38 -0.44 -7.54 12.60
N PRO A 39 0.67 -8.15 12.15
CA PRO A 39 1.08 -8.04 10.76
C PRO A 39 0.00 -8.62 9.85
N MET A 40 -0.50 -7.83 8.92
CA MET A 40 -1.62 -8.24 8.05
C MET A 40 -1.19 -8.57 6.62
N VAL A 41 0.01 -8.16 6.21
CA VAL A 41 0.41 -8.20 4.81
C VAL A 41 1.87 -8.62 4.70
N LYS A 42 2.12 -9.92 4.74
CA LYS A 42 3.44 -10.44 4.39
C LYS A 42 3.54 -10.55 2.87
N ILE A 43 4.41 -9.74 2.26
CA ILE A 43 4.72 -9.82 0.83
C ILE A 43 5.75 -10.92 0.63
N LEU A 44 5.43 -11.91 -0.19
CA LEU A 44 6.31 -13.00 -0.59
C LEU A 44 6.64 -12.89 -2.07
N ASP A 45 7.77 -13.47 -2.45
CA ASP A 45 8.06 -13.75 -3.86
C ASP A 45 6.99 -14.72 -4.42
N LEU A 46 6.78 -14.66 -5.73
CA LEU A 46 5.98 -15.68 -6.40
C LEU A 46 6.61 -17.06 -6.18
N ASP A 47 5.77 -18.08 -5.97
CA ASP A 47 6.26 -19.46 -5.89
C ASP A 47 6.89 -19.89 -7.22
N ASP A 48 6.34 -19.39 -8.32
CA ASP A 48 6.90 -19.51 -9.66
C ASP A 48 7.25 -18.12 -10.23
N PRO A 49 8.53 -17.80 -10.46
CA PRO A 49 8.94 -16.55 -11.08
C PRO A 49 8.71 -16.51 -12.60
N ALA A 50 8.23 -17.59 -13.24
CA ALA A 50 8.08 -17.67 -14.69
C ALA A 50 7.23 -16.53 -15.30
N PRO A 51 6.11 -16.07 -14.71
CA PRO A 51 5.36 -14.94 -15.26
C PRO A 51 6.17 -13.64 -15.26
N ALA A 52 6.92 -13.38 -14.18
CA ALA A 52 7.80 -12.21 -14.08
C ALA A 52 8.98 -12.30 -15.06
N ARG A 53 9.56 -13.50 -15.20
CA ARG A 53 10.62 -13.77 -16.19
C ARG A 53 10.11 -13.54 -17.61
N ALA A 54 8.96 -14.09 -17.97
CA ALA A 54 8.37 -13.93 -19.29
C ALA A 54 8.09 -12.47 -19.63
N TRP A 55 7.58 -11.69 -18.66
CA TRP A 55 7.38 -10.26 -18.85
C TRP A 55 8.69 -9.49 -19.10
N LEU A 56 9.75 -9.82 -18.35
CA LEU A 56 11.07 -9.23 -18.54
C LEU A 56 11.71 -9.64 -19.88
N GLU A 57 11.56 -10.90 -20.29
CA GLU A 57 12.01 -11.34 -21.61
C GLU A 57 11.29 -10.55 -22.72
N ARG A 58 9.97 -10.38 -22.63
CA ARG A 58 9.23 -9.55 -23.60
C ARG A 58 9.71 -8.10 -23.62
N LEU A 59 10.00 -7.49 -22.47
CA LEU A 59 10.60 -6.16 -22.39
C LEU A 59 11.93 -6.11 -23.15
N LEU A 60 12.76 -7.15 -23.05
CA LEU A 60 14.08 -7.21 -23.67
C LEU A 60 14.03 -7.54 -25.17
N THR A 61 13.10 -8.40 -25.60
CA THR A 61 13.04 -8.88 -26.99
C THR A 61 12.10 -8.08 -27.87
N GLU A 62 10.92 -7.72 -27.35
CA GLU A 62 9.89 -7.00 -28.10
C GLU A 62 9.92 -5.49 -27.83
N GLY A 63 10.41 -5.08 -26.64
CA GLY A 63 10.37 -3.70 -26.18
C GLY A 63 8.98 -3.26 -25.71
N PHE A 64 8.95 -2.31 -24.78
CA PHE A 64 7.74 -1.57 -24.41
C PHE A 64 7.93 -0.10 -24.74
N ASP A 65 6.91 0.50 -25.37
CA ASP A 65 6.90 1.92 -25.65
C ASP A 65 6.60 2.73 -24.38
N ASP A 66 5.71 2.19 -23.55
CA ASP A 66 5.29 2.74 -22.27
C ASP A 66 5.35 1.68 -21.16
N ILE A 67 5.67 2.12 -19.94
CA ILE A 67 5.62 1.27 -18.74
C ILE A 67 4.79 1.96 -17.67
N VAL A 68 3.83 1.26 -17.09
CA VAL A 68 3.02 1.72 -15.96
C VAL A 68 3.44 0.98 -14.69
N LEU A 69 3.90 1.72 -13.68
CA LEU A 69 4.28 1.16 -12.37
C LEU A 69 3.29 1.60 -11.28
N LEU A 70 2.50 0.65 -10.76
CA LEU A 70 1.55 0.92 -9.69
C LEU A 70 2.20 0.93 -8.30
N THR A 71 3.28 0.16 -8.12
CA THR A 71 3.96 0.02 -6.82
C THR A 71 5.47 0.04 -6.97
N GLY A 72 6.17 0.61 -5.97
CA GLY A 72 7.63 0.49 -5.91
C GLY A 72 8.09 -0.93 -5.60
N GLU A 73 7.28 -1.71 -4.88
CA GLU A 73 7.60 -3.10 -4.58
C GLU A 73 7.63 -3.97 -5.83
N GLY A 74 6.64 -3.84 -6.71
CA GLY A 74 6.59 -4.64 -7.92
C GLY A 74 7.81 -4.40 -8.81
N LEU A 75 8.26 -3.15 -8.94
CA LEU A 75 9.53 -2.87 -9.62
C LEU A 75 10.72 -3.56 -8.93
N ARG A 76 10.86 -3.47 -7.61
CA ARG A 76 11.97 -4.13 -6.90
C ARG A 76 11.97 -5.65 -7.09
N ARG A 77 10.79 -6.28 -7.14
CA ARG A 77 10.63 -7.71 -7.37
C ARG A 77 11.01 -8.10 -8.80
N LEU A 78 10.58 -7.31 -9.79
CA LEU A 78 11.04 -7.45 -11.18
C LEU A 78 12.57 -7.32 -11.26
N MET A 79 13.18 -6.38 -10.55
CA MET A 79 14.64 -6.25 -10.53
C MET A 79 15.36 -7.42 -9.84
N THR A 80 14.75 -8.03 -8.82
CA THR A 80 15.28 -9.27 -8.23
C THR A 80 15.25 -10.42 -9.24
N VAL A 81 14.17 -10.55 -10.01
CA VAL A 81 14.09 -11.55 -11.09
C VAL A 81 15.12 -11.24 -12.19
N ALA A 82 15.26 -9.97 -12.60
CA ALA A 82 16.26 -9.56 -13.58
C ALA A 82 17.70 -9.86 -13.15
N ARG A 83 18.02 -9.68 -11.86
CA ARG A 83 19.30 -10.09 -11.27
C ARG A 83 19.50 -11.60 -11.31
N ALA A 84 18.47 -12.37 -10.96
CA ALA A 84 18.51 -13.83 -11.06
C ALA A 84 18.64 -14.34 -12.50
N MET A 85 18.25 -13.54 -13.49
CA MET A 85 18.47 -13.80 -14.92
C MET A 85 19.86 -13.34 -15.41
N GLU A 86 20.65 -12.64 -14.58
CA GLU A 86 21.90 -11.96 -14.97
C GLU A 86 21.70 -10.89 -16.06
N ARG A 87 20.51 -10.28 -16.13
CA ARG A 87 20.11 -9.28 -17.15
C ARG A 87 19.77 -7.91 -16.55
N GLU A 88 20.20 -7.63 -15.32
CA GLU A 88 19.84 -6.39 -14.61
C GLU A 88 20.15 -5.13 -15.42
N ALA A 89 21.37 -5.00 -15.95
CA ALA A 89 21.78 -3.83 -16.73
C ALA A 89 20.93 -3.64 -18.00
N ASP A 90 20.60 -4.74 -18.69
CA ASP A 90 19.80 -4.70 -19.91
C ASP A 90 18.34 -4.30 -19.61
N VAL A 91 17.79 -4.80 -18.50
CA VAL A 91 16.45 -4.43 -18.04
C VAL A 91 16.39 -2.95 -17.68
N VAL A 92 17.37 -2.44 -16.93
CA VAL A 92 17.46 -1.01 -16.60
C VAL A 92 17.56 -0.17 -17.88
N ALA A 93 18.40 -0.57 -18.83
CA ALA A 93 18.52 0.12 -20.11
C ALA A 93 17.22 0.10 -20.92
N ALA A 94 16.46 -1.01 -20.89
CA ALA A 94 15.17 -1.12 -21.56
C ALA A 94 14.11 -0.24 -20.90
N ILE A 95 14.02 -0.23 -19.57
CA ILE A 95 13.13 0.68 -18.82
C ILE A 95 13.46 2.14 -19.15
N GLY A 96 14.75 2.48 -19.22
CA GLY A 96 15.22 3.83 -19.54
C GLY A 96 14.88 4.32 -20.96
N ARG A 97 14.54 3.42 -21.89
CA ARG A 97 14.08 3.77 -23.25
C ARG A 97 12.57 3.98 -23.35
N ALA A 98 11.79 3.42 -22.42
CA ALA A 98 10.34 3.55 -22.41
C ALA A 98 9.88 4.85 -21.73
N ARG A 99 8.67 5.33 -22.04
CA ARG A 99 8.03 6.36 -21.20
C ARG A 99 7.46 5.70 -19.95
N VAL A 100 8.01 6.03 -18.78
CA VAL A 100 7.57 5.40 -17.53
C VAL A 100 6.54 6.26 -16.80
N PHE A 101 5.32 5.76 -16.71
CA PHE A 101 4.21 6.33 -15.95
C PHE A 101 4.15 5.70 -14.56
N VAL A 102 4.01 6.52 -13.53
CA VAL A 102 3.96 6.02 -12.15
C VAL A 102 2.71 6.47 -11.42
N ARG A 103 2.13 5.56 -10.62
CA ARG A 103 0.97 5.89 -9.79
C ARG A 103 1.32 6.90 -8.70
N GLY A 104 2.52 6.89 -8.13
CA GLY A 104 2.81 7.81 -7.03
C GLY A 104 4.23 7.74 -6.48
N PRO A 105 4.48 8.34 -5.30
CA PRO A 105 5.84 8.54 -4.77
C PRO A 105 6.64 7.25 -4.54
N LYS A 106 5.97 6.13 -4.22
CA LYS A 106 6.63 4.84 -3.96
C LYS A 106 7.30 4.27 -5.22
N PRO A 107 6.60 4.12 -6.37
CA PRO A 107 7.27 3.79 -7.63
C PRO A 107 8.33 4.82 -8.07
N VAL A 108 8.13 6.12 -7.85
CA VAL A 108 9.14 7.15 -8.14
C VAL A 108 10.45 6.84 -7.40
N LYS A 109 10.37 6.53 -6.10
CA LYS A 109 11.54 6.17 -5.30
C LYS A 109 12.23 4.92 -5.86
N ALA A 110 11.47 3.88 -6.20
CA ALA A 110 12.02 2.64 -6.75
C ALA A 110 12.70 2.83 -8.11
N LEU A 111 12.18 3.70 -8.99
CA LEU A 111 12.85 4.06 -10.25
C LEU A 111 14.19 4.75 -10.01
N ARG A 112 14.25 5.66 -9.04
CA ARG A 112 15.50 6.37 -8.71
C ARG A 112 16.58 5.42 -8.19
N GLU A 113 16.19 4.38 -7.45
CA GLU A 113 17.10 3.34 -6.95
C GLU A 113 17.83 2.60 -8.10
N ILE A 114 17.24 2.53 -9.29
CA ILE A 114 17.86 1.93 -10.49
C ILE A 114 18.39 2.97 -11.49
N GLY A 115 18.44 4.25 -11.12
CA GLY A 115 18.95 5.32 -11.98
C GLY A 115 17.97 5.83 -13.05
N CYS A 116 16.69 5.45 -12.98
CA CYS A 116 15.65 5.90 -13.90
C CYS A 116 14.78 7.02 -13.29
N ALA A 117 14.07 7.74 -14.16
CA ALA A 117 13.10 8.76 -13.77
C ALA A 117 11.76 8.50 -14.47
N PRO A 118 10.62 8.85 -13.82
CA PRO A 118 9.32 8.77 -14.47
C PRO A 118 9.19 9.85 -15.55
N TYR A 119 8.47 9.52 -16.64
CA TYR A 119 7.98 10.48 -17.62
C TYR A 119 6.84 11.34 -17.05
N LYS A 120 5.84 10.70 -16.43
CA LYS A 120 4.75 11.36 -15.72
C LYS A 120 4.39 10.60 -14.45
N SER A 121 3.95 11.36 -13.44
CA SER A 121 3.36 10.82 -12.21
C SER A 121 1.88 11.18 -12.18
N ALA A 122 1.03 10.23 -11.78
CA ALA A 122 -0.39 10.49 -11.66
C ALA A 122 -0.64 11.63 -10.64
N PRO A 123 -1.49 12.63 -10.96
CA PRO A 123 -1.81 13.73 -10.04
C PRO A 123 -2.42 13.24 -8.74
N ALA A 124 -3.32 12.25 -8.83
CA ALA A 124 -3.84 11.50 -7.69
C ALA A 124 -3.17 10.13 -7.65
N PRO A 125 -2.68 9.66 -6.49
CA PRO A 125 -1.93 8.41 -6.40
C PRO A 125 -2.80 7.14 -6.42
N THR A 126 -3.89 7.15 -7.19
CA THR A 126 -4.90 6.10 -7.32
C THR A 126 -4.84 5.44 -8.70
N THR A 127 -5.51 4.29 -8.88
CA THR A 127 -5.60 3.66 -10.21
C THR A 127 -6.37 4.58 -11.17
N ASP A 128 -7.43 5.24 -10.71
CA ASP A 128 -8.19 6.21 -11.51
C ASP A 128 -7.35 7.42 -11.90
N GLY A 129 -6.46 7.89 -11.03
CA GLY A 129 -5.50 8.93 -11.36
C GLY A 129 -4.54 8.52 -12.49
N VAL A 130 -4.14 7.24 -12.52
CA VAL A 130 -3.36 6.69 -13.64
C VAL A 130 -4.20 6.61 -14.91
N ILE A 131 -5.44 6.13 -14.83
CA ILE A 131 -6.35 6.05 -15.98
C ILE A 131 -6.59 7.44 -16.58
N ALA A 132 -6.88 8.44 -15.75
CA ALA A 132 -7.07 9.82 -16.19
C ALA A 132 -5.82 10.38 -16.89
N MET A 133 -4.65 10.15 -16.32
CA MET A 133 -3.36 10.55 -16.91
C MET A 133 -3.11 9.86 -18.26
N LEU A 134 -3.37 8.54 -18.37
CA LEU A 134 -3.23 7.82 -19.64
C LEU A 134 -4.29 8.24 -20.66
N GLY A 135 -5.45 8.74 -20.21
CA GLY A 135 -6.47 9.34 -21.05
C GLY A 135 -5.95 10.53 -21.88
N GLU A 136 -4.93 11.23 -21.40
CA GLU A 136 -4.29 12.35 -22.11
C GLU A 136 -3.23 11.91 -23.14
N GLU A 137 -2.86 10.63 -23.18
CA GLU A 137 -1.79 10.10 -24.03
C GLU A 137 -2.36 9.35 -25.25
N ASP A 138 -1.72 9.48 -26.41
CA ASP A 138 -2.01 8.60 -27.55
C ASP A 138 -1.28 7.27 -27.37
N LEU A 139 -2.06 6.19 -27.23
CA LEU A 139 -1.56 4.83 -27.04
C LEU A 139 -1.68 3.97 -28.30
N THR A 140 -2.11 4.54 -29.43
CA THR A 140 -2.38 3.80 -30.66
C THR A 140 -1.16 3.03 -31.14
N GLY A 141 -1.26 1.70 -31.18
CA GLY A 141 -0.19 0.81 -31.61
C GLY A 141 0.97 0.67 -30.64
N ARG A 142 0.87 1.23 -29.43
CA ARG A 142 1.93 1.21 -28.42
C ARG A 142 1.79 -0.03 -27.52
N ARG A 143 2.92 -0.69 -27.23
CA ARG A 143 2.96 -1.78 -26.25
C ARG A 143 3.21 -1.22 -24.85
N VAL A 144 2.28 -1.49 -23.94
CA VAL A 144 2.26 -0.90 -22.59
C VAL A 144 2.53 -1.98 -21.56
N GLY A 145 3.73 -1.99 -20.99
CA GLY A 145 4.08 -2.89 -19.88
C GLY A 145 3.46 -2.42 -18.57
N ILE A 146 2.65 -3.25 -17.90
CA ILE A 146 1.90 -2.84 -16.70
C ILE A 146 2.30 -3.71 -15.51
N GLN A 147 2.90 -3.09 -14.48
CA GLN A 147 3.17 -3.75 -13.20
C GLN A 147 1.95 -3.63 -12.28
N LEU A 148 1.30 -4.76 -12.03
CA LEU A 148 0.15 -4.95 -11.14
C LEU A 148 0.54 -5.41 -9.73
N TYR A 149 -0.41 -5.32 -8.81
CA TYR A 149 -0.29 -5.84 -7.44
C TYR A 149 -1.30 -6.98 -7.21
N PRO A 150 -1.08 -7.86 -6.21
CA PRO A 150 -1.97 -8.99 -5.92
C PRO A 150 -3.42 -8.58 -5.59
N ASP A 151 -4.33 -9.54 -5.79
CA ASP A 151 -5.77 -9.47 -5.45
C ASP A 151 -6.56 -8.34 -6.12
N ASN A 152 -5.98 -7.70 -7.12
CA ASN A 152 -6.68 -6.78 -7.99
C ASN A 152 -6.13 -6.91 -9.42
N PRO A 153 -6.88 -7.56 -10.34
CA PRO A 153 -6.44 -7.69 -11.73
C PRO A 153 -6.35 -6.33 -12.46
N ASN A 154 -6.91 -5.27 -11.86
CA ASN A 154 -7.00 -3.91 -12.39
C ASN A 154 -7.56 -3.87 -13.82
N GLU A 155 -8.61 -4.65 -14.10
CA GLU A 155 -9.25 -4.69 -15.42
C GLU A 155 -9.64 -3.30 -15.94
N PRO A 156 -10.15 -2.35 -15.13
CA PRO A 156 -10.43 -0.99 -15.61
C PRO A 156 -9.20 -0.28 -16.20
N LEU A 157 -8.01 -0.51 -15.65
CA LEU A 157 -6.77 0.06 -16.18
C LEU A 157 -6.37 -0.61 -17.51
N LEU A 158 -6.49 -1.94 -17.60
CA LEU A 158 -6.18 -2.67 -18.83
C LEU A 158 -7.12 -2.25 -19.97
N GLU A 159 -8.42 -2.13 -19.68
CA GLU A 159 -9.43 -1.64 -20.60
C GLU A 159 -9.19 -0.19 -21.01
N ALA A 160 -8.79 0.69 -20.08
CA ALA A 160 -8.45 2.07 -20.42
C ALA A 160 -7.28 2.15 -21.42
N VAL A 161 -6.28 1.27 -21.30
CA VAL A 161 -5.18 1.18 -22.28
C VAL A 161 -5.68 0.68 -23.63
N ARG A 162 -6.50 -0.39 -23.66
CA ARG A 162 -7.09 -0.93 -24.90
C ARG A 162 -7.97 0.09 -25.60
N ALA A 163 -8.80 0.82 -24.86
CA ALA A 163 -9.69 1.85 -25.38
C ALA A 163 -8.94 3.02 -26.05
N ARG A 164 -7.65 3.22 -25.72
CA ARG A 164 -6.77 4.21 -26.36
C ARG A 164 -5.91 3.62 -27.48
N GLY A 165 -6.16 2.37 -27.88
CA GLY A 165 -5.46 1.69 -28.97
C GLY A 165 -4.12 1.05 -28.57
N GLY A 166 -3.83 0.95 -27.27
CA GLY A 166 -2.61 0.30 -26.76
C GLY A 166 -2.77 -1.19 -26.52
N ASP A 167 -1.65 -1.90 -26.47
CA ASP A 167 -1.56 -3.33 -26.13
C ASP A 167 -1.03 -3.50 -24.69
N PRO A 168 -1.92 -3.76 -23.69
CA PRO A 168 -1.49 -3.93 -22.30
C PRO A 168 -0.83 -5.29 -22.06
N VAL A 169 0.40 -5.27 -21.56
CA VAL A 169 1.17 -6.45 -21.16
C VAL A 169 1.39 -6.41 -19.65
N ALA A 170 0.54 -7.12 -18.90
CA ALA A 170 0.50 -7.04 -17.45
C ALA A 170 1.37 -8.11 -16.73
N VAL A 171 1.85 -7.79 -15.53
CA VAL A 171 2.54 -8.72 -14.63
C VAL A 171 2.28 -8.39 -13.16
N THR A 172 2.07 -9.41 -12.33
CA THR A 172 1.98 -9.30 -10.87
C THR A 172 3.19 -10.02 -10.24
N PRO A 173 4.29 -9.32 -9.91
CA PRO A 173 5.59 -9.95 -9.64
C PRO A 173 5.80 -10.41 -8.19
N TYR A 174 4.76 -10.41 -7.36
CA TYR A 174 4.80 -10.85 -5.97
C TYR A 174 3.43 -11.37 -5.55
N ARG A 175 3.34 -11.99 -4.38
CA ARG A 175 2.07 -12.42 -3.76
C ARG A 175 2.02 -12.00 -2.30
N TYR A 176 0.84 -12.04 -1.71
CA TYR A 176 0.74 -12.02 -0.25
C TYR A 176 0.89 -13.45 0.30
N ALA A 177 1.41 -13.58 1.52
CA ALA A 177 1.45 -14.85 2.23
C ALA A 177 0.05 -15.30 2.59
N ASN A 178 -0.18 -16.62 2.53
CA ASN A 178 -1.41 -17.20 3.05
C ASN A 178 -1.39 -17.15 4.58
N ASP A 179 -2.35 -16.42 5.16
CA ASP A 179 -3.20 -16.69 6.32
C ASP A 179 -2.65 -17.37 7.59
N SER A 180 -1.33 -17.45 7.80
CA SER A 180 -0.78 -17.98 9.07
C SER A 180 -1.16 -17.15 10.30
N GLU A 181 -1.68 -15.94 10.11
CA GLU A 181 -2.04 -14.99 11.18
C GLU A 181 -3.54 -14.68 11.25
N THR A 182 -4.40 -15.46 10.58
CA THR A 182 -5.86 -15.25 10.58
C THR A 182 -6.43 -15.20 12.00
N GLY A 183 -5.91 -16.00 12.94
CA GLY A 183 -6.34 -15.96 14.34
C GLY A 183 -6.07 -14.61 15.03
N ALA A 184 -4.91 -14.00 14.77
CA ALA A 184 -4.56 -12.69 15.32
C ALA A 184 -5.43 -11.58 14.72
N VAL A 185 -5.72 -11.65 13.41
CA VAL A 185 -6.62 -10.71 12.74
C VAL A 185 -8.06 -10.84 13.26
N GLN A 186 -8.56 -12.07 13.47
CA GLN A 186 -9.86 -12.30 14.11
C GLN A 186 -9.92 -11.70 15.52
N SER A 187 -8.87 -11.89 16.32
CA SER A 187 -8.80 -11.30 17.67
C SER A 187 -8.80 -9.78 17.59
N ALA A 188 -8.04 -9.18 16.67
CA ALA A 188 -8.01 -7.75 16.46
C ALA A 188 -9.40 -7.20 16.08
N ILE A 189 -10.14 -7.87 15.19
CA ILE A 189 -11.51 -7.48 14.82
C ILE A 189 -12.44 -7.47 16.05
N ARG A 190 -12.39 -8.53 16.87
CA ARG A 190 -13.21 -8.61 18.10
C ARG A 190 -12.80 -7.54 19.12
N ASP A 191 -11.50 -7.35 19.32
CA ASP A 191 -10.97 -6.32 20.22
C ASP A 191 -11.39 -4.90 19.78
N MET A 192 -11.41 -4.62 18.47
CA MET A 192 -11.93 -3.35 17.94
C MET A 192 -13.43 -3.21 18.24
N ALA A 193 -14.24 -4.25 17.99
CA ALA A 193 -15.68 -4.24 18.26
C ALA A 193 -15.99 -4.00 19.75
N ASP A 194 -15.24 -4.66 20.63
CA ASP A 194 -15.33 -4.55 22.09
C ASP A 194 -14.83 -3.19 22.61
N GLY A 195 -14.19 -2.36 21.76
CA GLY A 195 -13.60 -1.09 22.14
C GLY A 195 -12.36 -1.23 23.01
N ARG A 196 -11.68 -2.36 22.87
CA ARG A 196 -10.40 -2.64 23.50
C ARG A 196 -9.23 -2.01 22.72
N ILE A 197 -9.49 -1.45 21.53
CA ILE A 197 -8.52 -0.75 20.68
C ILE A 197 -8.98 0.70 20.51
N ASP A 198 -8.12 1.66 20.86
CA ASP A 198 -8.40 3.09 20.71
C ASP A 198 -8.14 3.57 19.28
N PHE A 199 -7.06 3.06 18.68
CA PHE A 199 -6.60 3.43 17.34
C PHE A 199 -6.16 2.22 16.52
N VAL A 200 -6.33 2.33 15.20
CA VAL A 200 -5.63 1.49 14.23
C VAL A 200 -4.83 2.37 13.28
N ALA A 201 -3.57 2.02 13.01
CA ALA A 201 -2.67 2.83 12.20
C ALA A 201 -2.26 2.10 10.91
N PHE A 202 -2.98 2.37 9.81
CA PHE A 202 -2.72 1.75 8.52
C PHE A 202 -1.65 2.49 7.71
N THR A 203 -0.69 1.73 7.20
CA THR A 203 0.41 2.17 6.34
C THR A 203 0.26 1.71 4.89
N ALA A 204 -0.67 0.77 4.62
CA ALA A 204 -0.92 0.25 3.30
C ALA A 204 -2.38 -0.25 3.15
N SER A 205 -3.00 0.02 1.99
CA SER A 205 -4.37 -0.42 1.69
C SER A 205 -4.61 -1.94 1.78
N PRO A 206 -3.65 -2.85 1.51
CA PRO A 206 -3.89 -4.28 1.68
C PRO A 206 -4.14 -4.68 3.15
N GLN A 207 -3.72 -3.88 4.13
CA GLN A 207 -4.01 -4.16 5.54
C GLN A 207 -5.51 -4.00 5.85
N VAL A 208 -6.13 -2.98 5.25
CA VAL A 208 -7.58 -2.74 5.38
C VAL A 208 -8.36 -3.86 4.70
N ARG A 209 -7.98 -4.22 3.47
CA ARG A 209 -8.61 -5.32 2.73
C ARG A 209 -8.50 -6.63 3.49
N ARG A 210 -7.33 -6.93 4.06
CA ARG A 210 -7.12 -8.14 4.84
C ARG A 210 -8.05 -8.25 6.04
N LEU A 211 -8.27 -7.17 6.80
CA LEU A 211 -9.24 -7.17 7.90
C LEU A 211 -10.64 -7.51 7.41
N HIS A 212 -11.06 -6.90 6.30
CA HIS A 212 -12.38 -7.13 5.72
C HIS A 212 -12.53 -8.58 5.20
N GLU A 213 -11.55 -9.08 4.47
CA GLU A 213 -11.53 -10.46 3.95
C GLU A 213 -11.58 -11.51 5.08
N VAL A 214 -10.81 -11.32 6.15
CA VAL A 214 -10.86 -12.20 7.32
C VAL A 214 -12.22 -12.11 8.01
N ALA A 215 -12.81 -10.91 8.08
CA ALA A 215 -14.13 -10.74 8.67
C ALA A 215 -15.20 -11.52 7.90
N GLU A 216 -15.23 -11.42 6.58
CA GLU A 216 -16.17 -12.16 5.74
C GLU A 216 -15.93 -13.67 5.82
N ALA A 217 -14.68 -14.12 5.65
CA ALA A 217 -14.32 -15.54 5.67
C ALA A 217 -14.61 -16.22 7.02
N CYS A 218 -14.59 -15.47 8.13
CA CYS A 218 -14.80 -16.00 9.48
C CYS A 218 -16.18 -15.67 10.07
N GLY A 219 -17.10 -15.08 9.29
CA GLY A 219 -18.43 -14.68 9.78
C GLY A 219 -18.40 -13.58 10.86
N LEU A 220 -17.39 -12.72 10.84
CA LEU A 220 -17.21 -11.59 11.76
C LEU A 220 -17.63 -10.24 11.15
N GLY A 221 -18.43 -10.22 10.08
CA GLY A 221 -18.82 -8.99 9.38
C GLY A 221 -19.46 -7.92 10.28
N ASP A 222 -20.31 -8.32 11.23
CA ASP A 222 -20.91 -7.38 12.20
C ASP A 222 -19.87 -6.80 13.16
N ALA A 223 -19.00 -7.65 13.71
CA ALA A 223 -17.91 -7.22 14.59
C ALA A 223 -16.94 -6.29 13.85
N PHE A 224 -16.63 -6.58 12.58
CA PHE A 224 -15.83 -5.70 11.74
C PHE A 224 -16.49 -4.33 11.59
N ARG A 225 -17.75 -4.26 11.15
CA ARG A 225 -18.47 -2.97 11.00
C ARG A 225 -18.52 -2.18 12.30
N GLN A 226 -18.85 -2.83 13.41
CA GLN A 226 -18.88 -2.20 14.73
C GLN A 226 -17.49 -1.70 15.14
N GLY A 227 -16.46 -2.53 14.99
CA GLY A 227 -15.09 -2.17 15.32
C GLY A 227 -14.56 -1.02 14.48
N PHE A 228 -14.82 -1.03 13.17
CA PHE A 228 -14.43 0.04 12.24
C PHE A 228 -15.12 1.37 12.55
N ALA A 229 -16.39 1.34 12.96
CA ALA A 229 -17.12 2.54 13.35
C ALA A 229 -16.66 3.11 14.71
N ARG A 230 -16.22 2.24 15.63
CA ARG A 230 -15.85 2.63 17.00
C ARG A 230 -14.38 3.06 17.13
N THR A 231 -13.49 2.45 16.36
CA THR A 231 -12.03 2.65 16.49
C THR A 231 -11.60 3.87 15.68
N ARG A 232 -10.71 4.71 16.23
CA ARG A 232 -10.17 5.85 15.48
C ARG A 232 -9.15 5.34 14.46
N ILE A 233 -9.35 5.67 13.18
CA ILE A 233 -8.51 5.15 12.10
C ILE A 233 -7.49 6.21 11.67
N ALA A 234 -6.21 5.85 11.72
CA ALA A 234 -5.12 6.65 11.17
C ALA A 234 -4.65 6.03 9.85
N ALA A 235 -4.58 6.82 8.79
CA ALA A 235 -4.15 6.38 7.46
C ALA A 235 -2.89 7.15 7.03
N VAL A 236 -1.86 6.46 6.56
CA VAL A 236 -0.58 7.11 6.19
C VAL A 236 -0.72 8.07 5.00
N GLY A 237 -1.74 7.91 4.17
CA GLY A 237 -1.96 8.74 2.99
C GLY A 237 -3.22 8.37 2.20
N PRO A 238 -3.49 9.07 1.09
CA PRO A 238 -4.80 9.08 0.41
C PRO A 238 -5.24 7.69 -0.09
N VAL A 239 -4.33 6.87 -0.60
CA VAL A 239 -4.65 5.50 -1.07
C VAL A 239 -5.14 4.60 0.07
N VAL A 240 -4.63 4.82 1.28
CA VAL A 240 -5.07 4.07 2.46
C VAL A 240 -6.39 4.62 2.98
N ALA A 241 -6.55 5.94 2.93
CA ALA A 241 -7.81 6.59 3.31
C ALA A 241 -8.99 6.14 2.46
N GLU A 242 -8.81 6.13 1.13
CA GLU A 242 -9.80 5.61 0.18
C GLU A 242 -10.15 4.14 0.47
N ALA A 243 -9.15 3.31 0.80
CA ALA A 243 -9.40 1.92 1.15
C ALA A 243 -10.20 1.77 2.47
N VAL A 244 -9.96 2.66 3.45
CA VAL A 244 -10.74 2.70 4.69
C VAL A 244 -12.19 3.10 4.41
N GLU A 245 -12.40 4.14 3.60
CA GLU A 245 -13.73 4.62 3.22
C GLU A 245 -14.51 3.59 2.42
N ALA A 246 -13.87 2.94 1.44
CA ALA A 246 -14.45 1.85 0.67
C ALA A 246 -14.85 0.64 1.53
N ALA A 247 -14.15 0.42 2.65
CA ALA A 247 -14.49 -0.60 3.64
C ALA A 247 -15.53 -0.14 4.69
N GLY A 248 -16.10 1.06 4.54
CA GLY A 248 -17.13 1.62 5.43
C GLY A 248 -16.60 2.30 6.70
N GLY A 249 -15.29 2.57 6.76
CA GLY A 249 -14.66 3.29 7.87
C GLY A 249 -14.58 4.80 7.64
N THR A 250 -14.10 5.53 8.66
CA THR A 250 -13.80 6.96 8.55
C THR A 250 -12.39 7.23 9.06
N VAL A 251 -11.57 7.91 8.25
CA VAL A 251 -10.22 8.29 8.65
C VAL A 251 -10.30 9.45 9.65
N ALA A 252 -9.83 9.21 10.87
CA ALA A 252 -9.74 10.22 11.90
C ALA A 252 -8.52 11.13 11.70
N VAL A 253 -7.42 10.61 11.13
CA VAL A 253 -6.20 11.38 10.88
C VAL A 253 -5.34 10.81 9.75
N SER A 254 -4.73 11.71 8.96
CA SER A 254 -3.70 11.41 7.96
C SER A 254 -2.69 12.56 7.92
N PRO A 255 -1.40 12.31 7.60
CA PRO A 255 -0.44 13.37 7.28
C PRO A 255 -0.90 14.21 6.08
N GLU A 256 -0.55 15.51 6.05
CA GLU A 256 -0.97 16.43 4.99
C GLU A 256 -0.17 16.28 3.68
N SER A 257 1.14 16.03 3.76
CA SER A 257 2.03 16.07 2.59
C SER A 257 3.17 15.04 2.59
N THR A 258 3.47 14.44 3.75
CA THR A 258 4.53 13.43 3.88
C THR A 258 3.98 12.09 4.34
N PHE A 259 3.74 11.19 3.40
CA PHE A 259 3.08 9.89 3.65
C PHE A 259 4.06 8.80 4.11
N HIS A 260 4.65 8.99 5.29
CA HIS A 260 5.57 8.05 5.95
C HIS A 260 5.18 7.83 7.41
N MET A 261 5.76 6.82 8.07
CA MET A 261 5.43 6.42 9.45
C MET A 261 5.59 7.56 10.46
N LYS A 262 6.72 8.27 10.47
CA LYS A 262 6.97 9.35 11.44
C LYS A 262 5.95 10.50 11.35
N PRO A 263 5.63 11.04 10.16
CA PRO A 263 4.51 11.97 10.00
C PRO A 263 3.17 11.43 10.50
N LEU A 264 2.86 10.15 10.25
CA LEU A 264 1.63 9.52 10.73
C LEU A 264 1.58 9.46 12.26
N VAL A 265 2.67 9.04 12.91
CA VAL A 265 2.77 9.03 14.39
C VAL A 265 2.58 10.44 14.94
N ASN A 266 3.21 11.45 14.35
CA ASN A 266 3.02 12.84 14.77
C ASN A 266 1.58 13.32 14.61
N ALA A 267 0.89 12.91 13.55
CA ALA A 267 -0.50 13.27 13.32
C ALA A 267 -1.43 12.60 14.35
N ILE A 268 -1.21 11.32 14.68
CA ILE A 268 -1.93 10.61 15.76
C ILE A 268 -1.76 11.33 17.10
N ARG A 269 -0.52 11.71 17.44
CA ARG A 269 -0.18 12.43 18.68
C ARG A 269 -0.95 13.76 18.78
N ARG A 270 -0.91 14.58 17.72
CA ARG A 270 -1.63 15.87 17.67
C ARG A 270 -3.13 15.71 17.89
N LEU A 271 -3.74 14.76 17.16
CA LEU A 271 -5.17 14.48 17.25
C LEU A 271 -5.60 14.09 18.68
N LEU A 272 -4.74 13.38 19.42
CA LEU A 272 -5.00 12.97 20.80
C LEU A 272 -4.80 14.10 21.81
N THR A 273 -3.74 14.91 21.64
CA THR A 273 -3.48 16.06 22.51
C THR A 273 -4.51 17.19 22.34
N GLU A 274 -5.03 17.39 21.11
CA GLU A 274 -6.02 18.43 20.81
C GLU A 274 -7.45 17.98 21.19
N GLY A 275 -7.72 16.68 21.16
CA GLY A 275 -9.01 16.11 21.55
C GLY A 275 -9.29 16.12 23.06
N GLU A 276 -8.25 16.06 23.90
CA GLU A 276 -8.37 16.12 25.36
C GLU A 276 -8.52 17.56 25.88
N GLY A 277 -8.21 18.58 25.06
CA GLY A 277 -8.36 20.00 25.39
C GLY A 277 -9.77 20.58 25.24
N ARG A 278 -10.75 19.77 24.82
CA ARG A 278 -12.13 20.22 24.54
C ARG A 278 -13.16 19.51 25.42
N ILE A 279 -12.86 19.39 26.70
CA ILE A 279 -13.89 19.17 27.74
C ILE A 279 -13.63 20.19 28.85
N SER A 280 -14.45 21.24 28.86
CA SER A 280 -14.63 22.13 30.00
C SER A 280 -16.14 22.36 30.15
N PRO A 281 -16.61 22.49 31.40
CA PRO A 281 -17.83 21.88 31.92
C PRO A 281 -19.14 22.43 31.33
#